data_AF-A0A6L7X718-F1
#
_entry.id   AF-A0A6L7X718-F1
#
_cell.length_a   1.000
_cell.length_b   1.000
_cell.length_c   1.000
_cell.angle_alpha   90.00
_cell.angle_beta   90.00
_cell.angle_gamma   90.00
#
_symmetry.space_group_name_H-M   'P 1'
#
loop_
_entity.id
_entity.type
_entity.pdbx_description
1 polymer ?
#
loop_
_entity_poly.entity_id
_entity_poly.type
_entity_poly.pdbx_seq_one_letter_code
_entity_poly.pdbx_strand_id
1 'polypeptide(L)'
;MSAGGPLFEKSRSIEDLQQMRLLVLLEEMVRDKGIMRAARDLNVDHRTLGAALETGRLSRRVRGALEKALLEGGGSPAREQRERNDQLEGRVEEVEGQVEKLGTEMNEGLAAVQGEVRELKEAQEQGPQSLEREEDGDEGNRESGGGAGPTAPDNAGRRSSPRLRREFPELVTLDPAEDDEEVFGDAWPLVQEWRELKDTHPARGKGLEWLRVEERLLAVELALLEDHGLTLPPETYPLKGLDRSAQVNWRRKALEDTQKARKRRELLRRAGRLLTLNLW
;
A
#
# COMPACT_ATOMS: atom_id res chain seq x y z
N MET A 1 13.49 63.12 -13.19
CA MET A 1 13.50 61.82 -13.90
C MET A 1 14.20 60.81 -12.99
N SER A 2 13.43 59.93 -12.34
CA SER A 2 13.98 58.90 -11.44
C SER A 2 13.39 57.56 -11.88
N ALA A 3 14.24 56.72 -12.46
CA ALA A 3 13.90 55.37 -12.89
C ALA A 3 14.05 54.42 -11.68
N GLY A 4 13.00 54.32 -10.87
CA GLY A 4 12.86 53.29 -9.83
C GLY A 4 12.36 51.99 -10.47
N GLY A 5 13.28 51.06 -10.74
CA GLY A 5 13.03 49.85 -11.53
C GLY A 5 12.22 48.74 -10.85
N PRO A 6 11.75 47.75 -11.64
CA PRO A 6 10.78 46.69 -11.30
C PRO A 6 11.25 45.60 -10.30
N LEU A 7 12.40 45.78 -9.64
CA LEU A 7 12.92 44.82 -8.66
C LEU A 7 12.24 44.93 -7.29
N PHE A 8 11.66 46.09 -6.95
CA PHE A 8 10.98 46.30 -5.67
C PHE A 8 9.60 45.65 -5.56
N GLU A 9 8.94 45.33 -6.67
CA GLU A 9 7.62 44.67 -6.64
C GLU A 9 7.71 43.18 -6.30
N LYS A 10 8.77 42.50 -6.76
CA LYS A 10 8.94 41.05 -6.48
C LYS A 10 9.22 40.75 -5.01
N SER A 11 9.98 41.60 -4.32
CA SER A 11 10.29 41.39 -2.89
C SER A 11 9.06 41.53 -2.00
N ARG A 12 8.14 42.43 -2.34
CA ARG A 12 6.86 42.58 -1.61
C ARG A 12 6.00 41.33 -1.72
N SER A 13 5.96 40.70 -2.89
CA SER A 13 5.19 39.47 -3.09
C SER A 13 5.66 38.30 -2.22
N ILE A 14 6.97 38.17 -1.95
CA ILE A 14 7.50 37.07 -1.13
C ILE A 14 7.19 37.31 0.36
N GLU A 15 7.39 38.54 0.84
CA GLU A 15 7.07 38.91 2.22
C GLU A 15 5.58 38.78 2.52
N ASP A 16 4.72 39.16 1.56
CA ASP A 16 3.26 39.02 1.69
C ASP A 16 2.84 37.55 1.76
N LEU A 17 3.42 36.68 0.92
CA LEU A 17 3.18 35.23 0.97
C LEU A 17 3.64 34.60 2.28
N GLN A 18 4.81 35.01 2.79
CA GLN A 18 5.30 34.55 4.10
C GLN A 18 4.40 35.03 5.24
N GLN A 19 3.96 36.28 5.21
CA GLN A 19 3.03 36.82 6.20
C GLN A 19 1.70 36.08 6.19
N MET A 20 1.13 35.80 5.02
CA MET A 20 -0.11 34.99 4.91
C MET A 20 0.09 33.59 5.47
N ARG A 21 1.21 32.92 5.17
CA ARG A 21 1.51 31.59 5.70
C ARG A 21 1.59 31.57 7.22
N LEU A 22 2.24 32.56 7.81
CA LEU A 22 2.36 32.68 9.27
C LEU A 22 1.02 33.01 9.95
N LEU A 23 0.14 33.76 9.28
CA LEU A 23 -1.22 34.01 9.77
C LEU A 23 -2.06 32.73 9.79
N VAL A 24 -2.00 31.92 8.74
CA VAL A 24 -2.69 30.62 8.70
C VAL A 24 -2.24 29.72 9.85
N LEU A 25 -0.93 29.65 10.09
CA LEU A 25 -0.38 28.88 11.22
C LEU A 25 -0.89 29.41 12.57
N LEU A 26 -0.97 30.74 12.72
CA LEU A 26 -1.50 31.35 13.93
C LEU A 26 -2.98 31.01 14.14
N GLU A 27 -3.78 31.06 13.07
CA GLU A 27 -5.20 30.68 13.10
C GLU A 27 -5.40 29.22 13.48
N GLU A 28 -4.60 28.31 12.91
CA GLU A 28 -4.62 26.88 13.27
C GLU A 28 -4.26 26.68 14.74
N MET A 29 -3.15 27.27 15.22
CA MET A 29 -2.76 27.18 16.63
C MET A 29 -3.84 27.69 17.59
N VAL A 30 -4.53 28.77 17.22
CA VAL A 30 -5.61 29.35 18.03
C VAL A 30 -6.88 28.50 17.96
N ARG A 31 -7.19 27.90 16.81
CA ARG A 31 -8.30 26.96 16.65
C ARG A 31 -8.11 25.72 17.53
N ASP A 32 -6.90 25.17 17.57
CA ASP A 32 -6.61 23.91 18.27
C ASP A 32 -6.53 24.09 19.78
N LYS A 33 -5.89 25.18 20.25
CA LYS A 33 -5.57 25.36 21.68
C LYS A 33 -6.34 26.49 22.36
N GLY A 34 -7.00 27.35 21.58
CA GLY A 34 -7.57 28.60 22.05
C GLY A 34 -6.53 29.73 22.19
N ILE A 35 -7.01 30.98 22.09
CA ILE A 35 -6.17 32.18 22.02
C ILE A 35 -5.23 32.36 23.22
N MET A 36 -5.70 32.03 24.42
CA MET A 36 -4.92 32.20 25.67
C MET A 36 -3.74 31.22 25.74
N ARG A 37 -3.92 29.97 25.31
CA ARG A 37 -2.85 28.97 25.31
C ARG A 37 -1.86 29.23 24.19
N ALA A 38 -2.34 29.58 22.99
CA ALA A 38 -1.47 29.97 21.88
C ALA A 38 -0.59 31.18 22.23
N ALA A 39 -1.16 32.20 22.91
CA ALA A 39 -0.41 33.36 23.38
C ALA A 39 0.70 32.99 24.37
N ARG A 40 0.40 32.08 25.31
CA ARG A 40 1.39 31.55 26.26
C ARG A 40 2.50 30.77 25.56
N ASP A 41 2.15 29.86 24.65
CA ASP A 41 3.11 29.04 23.89
C ASP A 41 4.08 29.90 23.07
N LEU A 42 3.58 31.00 22.49
CA LEU A 42 4.38 31.96 21.72
C LEU A 42 5.05 33.04 22.57
N ASN A 43 4.82 33.05 23.89
CA ASN A 43 5.30 34.07 24.82
C ASN A 43 4.96 35.52 24.39
N VAL A 44 3.70 35.73 23.98
CA VAL A 44 3.15 37.03 23.57
C VAL A 44 1.86 37.31 24.33
N ASP A 45 1.51 38.58 24.48
CA ASP A 45 0.25 38.95 25.13
C ASP A 45 -0.96 38.56 24.25
N HIS A 46 -1.99 37.98 24.87
CA HIS A 46 -3.20 37.52 24.20
C HIS A 46 -3.93 38.62 23.42
N ARG A 47 -3.88 39.89 23.86
CA ARG A 47 -4.47 41.02 23.11
C ARG A 47 -3.68 41.33 21.86
N THR A 48 -2.35 41.19 21.91
CA THR A 48 -1.49 41.37 20.73
C THR A 48 -1.79 40.31 19.67
N LEU A 49 -2.08 39.08 20.11
CA LEU A 49 -2.42 37.97 19.24
C LEU A 49 -3.83 38.14 18.66
N GLY A 50 -4.80 38.57 19.46
CA GLY A 50 -6.15 38.92 19.00
C GLY A 50 -6.15 40.05 17.96
N ALA A 51 -5.42 41.14 18.23
CA ALA A 51 -5.28 42.24 17.28
C ALA A 51 -4.62 41.79 15.96
N ALA A 52 -3.67 40.85 16.00
CA ALA A 52 -3.04 40.32 14.79
C ALA A 52 -4.02 39.51 13.93
N LEU A 53 -4.92 38.74 14.54
CA LEU A 53 -5.99 38.01 13.86
C LEU A 53 -7.05 38.95 13.28
N GLU A 54 -7.49 39.94 14.07
CA GLU A 54 -8.49 40.92 13.63
C GLU A 54 -8.00 41.79 12.46
N THR A 55 -6.73 42.21 12.52
CA THR A 55 -6.15 43.10 11.49
C THR A 55 -5.53 42.37 10.32
N GLY A 56 -5.35 41.04 10.41
CA GLY A 56 -4.60 40.26 9.43
C GLY A 56 -3.14 40.70 9.29
N ARG A 57 -2.56 41.31 10.33
CA ARG A 57 -1.18 41.82 10.31
C ARG A 57 -0.40 41.33 11.52
N LEU A 58 0.71 40.63 11.24
CA LEU A 58 1.60 40.13 12.27
C LEU A 58 2.56 41.24 12.72
N SER A 59 2.55 41.55 14.01
CA SER A 59 3.60 42.37 14.60
C SER A 59 4.95 41.64 14.51
N ARG A 60 6.06 42.40 14.50
CA ARG A 60 7.42 41.82 14.43
C ARG A 60 7.69 40.80 15.54
N ARG A 61 7.12 41.03 16.73
CA ARG A 61 7.24 40.12 17.88
C ARG A 61 6.48 38.80 17.66
N VAL A 62 5.25 38.87 17.15
CA VAL A 62 4.45 37.67 16.84
C VAL A 62 5.08 36.89 15.69
N ARG A 63 5.54 37.58 14.65
CA ARG A 63 6.25 36.97 13.52
C ARG A 63 7.47 36.17 13.97
N GLY A 64 8.36 36.80 14.75
CA GLY A 64 9.56 36.12 15.26
C GLY A 64 9.24 34.95 16.20
N ALA A 65 8.18 35.05 17.02
CA ALA A 65 7.74 33.95 17.87
C ALA A 65 7.22 32.75 17.05
N LEU A 66 6.45 32.99 15.99
CA LEU A 66 5.94 31.94 15.10
C LEU A 66 7.06 31.28 14.29
N GLU A 67 8.01 32.07 13.77
CA GLU A 67 9.19 31.55 13.07
C GLU A 67 10.05 30.69 14.00
N LYS A 68 10.26 31.15 15.24
CA LYS A 68 10.95 30.37 16.26
C LYS A 68 10.19 29.08 16.59
N ALA A 69 8.87 29.14 16.76
CA ALA A 69 8.04 27.97 17.02
C ALA A 69 8.05 26.96 15.85
N LEU A 70 8.15 27.42 14.60
CA LEU A 70 8.33 26.56 13.43
C LEU A 70 9.68 25.84 13.45
N LEU A 71 10.74 26.56 13.80
CA LEU A 71 12.10 26.01 13.88
C LEU A 71 12.26 25.03 15.05
N GLU A 72 11.73 25.35 16.23
CA GLU A 72 11.84 24.53 17.44
C GLU A 72 10.82 23.39 17.49
N GLY A 73 9.64 23.58 16.89
CA GLY A 73 8.53 22.64 16.96
C GLY A 73 8.45 21.64 15.80
N GLY A 74 9.25 21.80 14.73
CA GLY A 74 9.08 21.01 13.50
C GLY A 74 7.72 21.23 12.82
N GLY A 75 7.03 22.33 13.14
CA GLY A 75 5.64 22.56 12.77
C GLY A 75 4.65 21.63 13.50
N SER A 76 3.43 22.13 13.75
CA SER A 76 2.28 21.35 14.24
C SER A 76 2.14 19.93 13.63
N PRO A 77 2.32 19.72 12.31
CA PRO A 77 2.20 18.38 11.73
C PRO A 77 3.28 17.39 12.21
N ALA A 78 4.48 17.82 12.60
CA ALA A 78 5.50 16.90 13.11
C ALA A 78 5.18 16.41 14.53
N ARG A 79 4.46 17.21 15.33
CA ARG A 79 3.98 16.77 16.64
C ARG A 79 2.84 15.77 16.52
N GLU A 80 1.86 16.06 15.67
CA GLU A 80 0.76 15.14 15.38
C GLU A 80 1.28 13.82 14.78
N GLN A 81 2.29 13.90 13.91
CA GLN A 81 2.94 12.70 13.37
C GLN A 81 3.71 11.91 14.43
N ARG A 82 4.35 12.57 15.41
CA ARG A 82 5.02 11.90 16.54
C ARG A 82 4.00 11.23 17.46
N GLU A 83 2.95 11.93 17.86
CA GLU A 83 1.88 11.34 18.67
C GLU A 83 1.21 10.15 17.97
N ARG A 84 1.03 10.23 16.65
CA ARG A 84 0.52 9.12 15.85
C ARG A 84 1.52 7.96 15.78
N ASN A 85 2.82 8.23 15.67
CA ASN A 85 3.84 7.20 15.70
C ASN A 85 3.90 6.52 17.08
N ASP A 86 3.87 7.29 18.17
CA ASP A 86 3.86 6.75 19.53
C ASP A 86 2.61 5.87 19.78
N GLN A 87 1.44 6.27 19.27
CA GLN A 87 0.23 5.45 19.30
C GLN A 87 0.35 4.16 18.47
N LEU A 88 1.01 4.23 17.31
CA LEU A 88 1.22 3.06 16.47
C LEU A 88 2.23 2.10 17.11
N GLU A 89 3.30 2.60 17.73
CA GLU A 89 4.26 1.80 18.49
C GLU A 89 3.57 1.07 19.66
N GLY A 90 2.74 1.76 20.44
CA GLY A 90 1.98 1.12 21.52
C GLY A 90 1.02 0.02 21.03
N ARG A 91 0.41 0.20 19.85
CA ARG A 91 -0.44 -0.85 19.23
C ARG A 91 0.38 -2.02 18.70
N VAL A 92 1.60 -1.78 18.22
CA VAL A 92 2.51 -2.85 17.80
C VAL A 92 2.93 -3.67 19.00
N GLU A 93 3.34 -3.04 20.10
CA GLU A 93 3.68 -3.75 21.35
C GLU A 93 2.49 -4.58 21.87
N GLU A 94 1.26 -4.06 21.81
CA GLU A 94 0.06 -4.81 22.20
C GLU A 94 -0.17 -6.03 21.31
N VAL A 95 -0.04 -5.87 19.99
CA VAL A 95 -0.20 -6.98 19.04
C VAL A 95 0.91 -8.02 19.20
N GLU A 96 2.16 -7.60 19.41
CA GLU A 96 3.27 -8.50 19.69
C GLU A 96 3.02 -9.31 20.97
N GLY A 97 2.52 -8.68 22.04
CA GLY A 97 2.12 -9.38 23.26
C GLY A 97 0.97 -10.37 23.05
N GLN A 98 -0.01 -10.03 22.20
CA GLN A 98 -1.10 -10.95 21.83
C GLN A 98 -0.60 -12.15 21.02
N VAL A 99 0.33 -11.94 20.08
CA VAL A 99 0.94 -13.00 19.28
C VAL A 99 1.78 -13.92 20.15
N GLU A 100 2.57 -13.36 21.08
CA GLU A 100 3.35 -14.17 22.02
C GLU A 100 2.44 -15.06 22.88
N LYS A 101 1.34 -14.49 23.40
CA LYS A 101 0.33 -15.24 24.15
C LYS A 101 -0.36 -16.34 23.33
N LEU A 102 -0.74 -16.05 22.08
CA LEU A 102 -1.28 -17.07 21.17
C LEU A 102 -0.25 -18.17 20.88
N GLY A 103 1.03 -17.80 20.74
CA GLY A 103 2.13 -18.75 20.56
C GLY A 103 2.28 -19.70 21.75
N THR A 104 2.16 -19.20 22.98
CA THR A 104 2.18 -20.04 24.19
C THR A 104 0.96 -20.96 24.27
N GLU A 105 -0.24 -20.44 24.00
CA GLU A 105 -1.48 -21.23 24.00
C GLU A 105 -1.46 -22.33 22.93
N MET A 106 -0.96 -22.03 21.73
CA MET A 106 -0.80 -23.04 20.66
C MET A 106 0.23 -24.11 21.02
N ASN A 107 1.34 -23.74 21.65
CA ASN A 107 2.36 -24.71 22.09
C ASN A 107 1.82 -25.62 23.19
N GLU A 108 1.06 -25.09 24.14
CA GLU A 108 0.37 -25.88 25.17
C GLU A 108 -0.66 -26.83 24.55
N GLY A 109 -1.46 -26.35 23.59
CA GLY A 109 -2.42 -27.18 22.86
C GLY A 109 -1.73 -28.30 22.05
N LEU A 110 -0.61 -28.00 21.38
CA LEU A 110 0.16 -29.01 20.65
C LEU A 110 0.78 -30.04 21.60
N ALA A 111 1.28 -29.63 22.77
CA ALA A 111 1.78 -30.56 23.78
C ALA A 111 0.68 -31.48 24.31
N ALA A 112 -0.53 -30.97 24.52
CA ALA A 112 -1.69 -31.77 24.92
C ALA A 112 -2.07 -32.80 23.84
N VAL A 113 -2.18 -32.37 22.58
CA VAL A 113 -2.49 -33.27 21.46
C VAL A 113 -1.41 -34.33 21.25
N GLN A 114 -0.12 -33.98 21.39
CA GLN A 114 0.96 -34.95 21.34
C GLN A 114 0.89 -35.98 22.49
N GLY A 115 0.44 -35.55 23.67
CA GLY A 115 0.13 -36.43 24.80
C GLY A 115 -0.98 -37.42 24.47
N GLU A 116 -2.12 -36.95 23.96
CA GLU A 116 -3.25 -37.79 23.55
C GLU A 116 -2.88 -38.80 22.45
N VAL A 117 -2.11 -38.38 21.45
CA VAL A 117 -1.62 -39.28 20.38
C VAL A 117 -0.70 -40.36 20.95
N ARG A 118 0.13 -40.02 21.94
CA ARG A 118 1.01 -40.99 22.60
C ARG A 118 0.19 -41.99 23.41
N GLU A 119 -0.79 -41.55 24.18
CA GLU A 119 -1.69 -42.43 24.94
C GLU A 119 -2.49 -43.36 24.02
N LEU A 120 -3.01 -42.84 22.90
CA LEU A 120 -3.70 -43.65 21.89
C LEU A 120 -2.79 -44.70 21.27
N LYS A 121 -1.53 -44.35 21.00
CA LYS A 121 -0.54 -45.29 20.46
C LYS A 121 -0.18 -46.39 21.47
N GLU A 122 0.01 -46.03 22.74
CA GLU A 122 0.26 -46.99 23.82
C GLU A 122 -0.93 -47.93 24.03
N ALA A 123 -2.18 -47.43 23.93
CA ALA A 123 -3.39 -48.24 23.98
C ALA A 123 -3.53 -49.19 22.77
N GLN A 124 -3.11 -48.77 21.58
CA GLN A 124 -3.10 -49.60 20.36
C GLN A 124 -2.02 -50.69 20.41
N GLU A 125 -0.85 -50.41 21.01
CA GLU A 125 0.20 -51.41 21.22
C GLU A 125 -0.18 -52.44 22.31
N GLN A 126 -1.09 -52.10 23.22
CA GLN A 126 -1.53 -52.97 24.32
C GLN A 126 -2.81 -53.79 24.04
N GLY A 127 -3.43 -53.71 22.85
CA GLY A 127 -4.57 -54.57 22.53
C GLY A 127 -4.83 -54.79 21.03
N PRO A 128 -5.23 -56.01 20.58
CA PRO A 128 -5.15 -57.33 21.19
C PRO A 128 -4.12 -58.24 20.46
N GLN A 129 -3.18 -58.86 21.19
CA GLN A 129 -2.46 -60.06 20.74
C GLN A 129 -3.33 -61.33 20.85
N SER A 130 -4.64 -61.21 20.57
CA SER A 130 -5.61 -62.28 20.75
C SER A 130 -6.53 -62.27 19.54
N LEU A 131 -6.17 -63.06 18.53
CA LEU A 131 -6.72 -63.27 17.17
C LEU A 131 -5.55 -62.96 16.20
N GLU A 132 -4.80 -63.92 15.66
CA GLU A 132 -5.23 -65.15 15.00
C GLU A 132 -4.13 -66.23 15.09
N ARG A 133 -4.58 -67.43 15.45
CA ARG A 133 -3.90 -68.72 15.29
C ARG A 133 -4.85 -69.56 14.43
N GLU A 134 -4.29 -70.24 13.44
CA GLU A 134 -4.94 -71.18 12.50
C GLU A 134 -5.82 -70.46 11.44
N GLU A 135 -5.57 -70.56 10.14
CA GLU A 135 -5.46 -71.81 9.37
C GLU A 135 -4.34 -71.83 8.31
N ASP A 136 -3.69 -72.99 8.27
CA ASP A 136 -2.84 -73.51 7.19
C ASP A 136 -3.63 -73.76 5.89
N GLY A 137 -2.94 -73.57 4.77
CA GLY A 137 -3.17 -74.33 3.53
C GLY A 137 -3.71 -73.54 2.35
N ASP A 138 -2.85 -73.24 1.38
CA ASP A 138 -2.84 -73.94 0.08
C ASP A 138 -1.77 -73.34 -0.85
N GLU A 139 -0.77 -74.15 -1.19
CA GLU A 139 0.26 -73.86 -2.18
C GLU A 139 -0.29 -74.14 -3.59
N GLY A 140 -0.35 -73.12 -4.45
CA GLY A 140 -0.95 -73.24 -5.78
C GLY A 140 -0.34 -72.33 -6.84
N ASN A 141 0.92 -72.58 -7.17
CA ASN A 141 1.60 -72.34 -8.45
C ASN A 141 0.72 -71.91 -9.66
N ARG A 142 0.99 -70.73 -10.25
CA ARG A 142 1.20 -70.61 -11.70
C ARG A 142 1.75 -69.24 -12.14
N GLU A 143 2.91 -69.34 -12.78
CA GLU A 143 3.52 -68.34 -13.65
C GLU A 143 2.60 -67.86 -14.78
N SER A 144 2.99 -66.69 -15.30
CA SER A 144 3.03 -66.34 -16.72
C SER A 144 1.95 -65.38 -17.24
N GLY A 145 2.40 -64.13 -17.45
CA GLY A 145 2.23 -63.49 -18.75
C GLY A 145 0.99 -62.64 -18.96
N GLY A 146 0.71 -61.69 -18.07
CA GLY A 146 -0.24 -60.60 -18.33
C GLY A 146 0.50 -59.31 -18.65
N GLY A 147 0.62 -58.98 -19.93
CA GLY A 147 1.28 -57.74 -20.37
C GLY A 147 0.79 -57.31 -21.75
N ALA A 148 -0.52 -57.05 -21.85
CA ALA A 148 -1.13 -56.38 -22.98
C ALA A 148 -0.44 -55.04 -23.21
N GLY A 149 0.30 -54.93 -24.32
CA GLY A 149 0.85 -53.67 -24.79
C GLY A 149 -0.28 -52.72 -25.16
N PRO A 150 -0.41 -51.56 -24.49
CA PRO A 150 -1.24 -50.49 -24.99
C PRO A 150 -0.47 -49.78 -26.10
N THR A 151 -1.17 -49.67 -27.22
CA THR A 151 -0.97 -48.78 -28.36
C THR A 151 -0.26 -47.48 -27.96
N ALA A 152 0.98 -47.32 -28.42
CA ALA A 152 1.68 -46.04 -28.38
C ALA A 152 1.09 -45.14 -29.48
N PRO A 153 0.46 -44.00 -29.16
CA PRO A 153 0.34 -42.94 -30.14
C PRO A 153 1.71 -42.32 -30.35
N ASP A 154 2.00 -42.15 -31.63
CA ASP A 154 3.07 -41.39 -32.23
C ASP A 154 3.23 -40.02 -31.55
N ASN A 155 4.14 -39.94 -30.58
CA ASN A 155 4.50 -38.69 -29.93
C ASN A 155 5.87 -38.28 -30.48
N ALA A 156 5.81 -37.70 -31.68
CA ALA A 156 6.92 -37.00 -32.30
C ALA A 156 7.62 -36.13 -31.25
N GLY A 157 8.95 -36.21 -31.21
CA GLY A 157 9.75 -35.62 -30.15
C GLY A 157 9.59 -34.11 -30.04
N ARG A 158 8.65 -33.66 -29.21
CA ARG A 158 8.80 -32.40 -28.49
C ARG A 158 9.74 -32.70 -27.33
N ARG A 159 11.04 -32.56 -27.59
CA ARG A 159 12.01 -32.32 -26.52
C ARG A 159 11.51 -31.08 -25.80
N SER A 160 10.79 -31.28 -24.69
CA SER A 160 10.49 -30.21 -23.76
C SER A 160 11.85 -29.75 -23.28
N SER A 161 12.35 -28.63 -23.81
CA SER A 161 13.47 -27.92 -23.20
C SER A 161 13.23 -27.88 -21.70
N PRO A 162 14.25 -28.07 -20.85
CA PRO A 162 14.07 -28.00 -19.41
C PRO A 162 13.45 -26.64 -19.10
N ARG A 163 12.15 -26.63 -18.81
CA ARG A 163 11.38 -25.43 -18.49
C ARG A 163 12.10 -24.83 -17.29
N LEU A 164 12.71 -23.66 -17.46
CA LEU A 164 13.23 -22.88 -16.36
C LEU A 164 12.03 -22.58 -15.47
N ARG A 165 11.81 -23.43 -14.45
CA ARG A 165 10.73 -23.22 -13.50
C ARG A 165 11.01 -21.88 -12.85
N ARG A 166 10.19 -20.87 -13.18
CA ARG A 166 10.22 -19.59 -12.48
C ARG A 166 10.06 -19.87 -10.99
N GLU A 167 10.95 -19.28 -10.21
CA GLU A 167 10.92 -19.40 -8.75
C GLU A 167 9.61 -18.82 -8.17
N PHE A 168 8.98 -17.87 -8.89
CA PHE A 168 7.73 -17.22 -8.49
C PHE A 168 6.79 -17.02 -9.70
N PRO A 169 5.93 -18.01 -10.03
CA PRO A 169 5.01 -17.91 -11.18
C PRO A 169 3.90 -16.85 -10.99
N GLU A 170 3.62 -16.48 -9.74
CA GLU A 170 2.62 -15.46 -9.39
C GLU A 170 3.15 -14.02 -9.56
N LEU A 171 4.45 -13.83 -9.82
CA LEU A 171 5.07 -12.52 -9.91
C LEU A 171 5.08 -12.03 -11.35
N VAL A 172 4.39 -10.92 -11.60
CA VAL A 172 4.46 -10.20 -12.87
C VAL A 172 5.73 -9.36 -12.89
N THR A 173 6.54 -9.49 -13.95
CA THR A 173 7.75 -8.69 -14.16
C THR A 173 7.50 -7.62 -15.22
N LEU A 174 8.25 -6.50 -15.15
CA LEU A 174 8.24 -5.49 -16.22
C LEU A 174 8.81 -6.06 -17.52
N ASP A 175 9.94 -6.75 -17.41
CA ASP A 175 10.58 -7.37 -18.58
C ASP A 175 9.81 -8.63 -19.01
N PRO A 176 9.45 -8.74 -20.30
CA PRO A 176 8.80 -9.93 -20.84
C PRO A 176 9.76 -11.11 -20.91
N ALA A 177 9.26 -12.30 -20.56
CA ALA A 177 9.94 -13.56 -20.85
C ALA A 177 9.22 -14.36 -21.92
N GLU A 178 9.95 -15.27 -22.55
CA GLU A 178 9.46 -16.11 -23.65
C GLU A 178 8.31 -17.03 -23.24
N ASP A 179 8.18 -17.36 -21.94
CA ASP A 179 7.17 -18.26 -21.39
C ASP A 179 5.98 -17.54 -20.70
N ASP A 180 5.94 -16.20 -20.71
CA ASP A 180 4.93 -15.43 -19.98
C ASP A 180 3.49 -15.76 -20.39
N GLU A 181 3.24 -15.95 -21.69
CA GLU A 181 1.90 -16.27 -22.20
C GLU A 181 1.42 -17.64 -21.69
N GLU A 182 2.32 -18.64 -21.64
CA GLU A 182 2.01 -19.95 -21.07
C GLU A 182 1.82 -19.90 -19.54
N VAL A 183 2.55 -19.01 -18.85
CA VAL A 183 2.52 -18.89 -17.39
C VAL A 183 1.29 -18.13 -16.90
N PHE A 184 0.94 -17.01 -17.53
CA PHE A 184 -0.14 -16.13 -17.10
C PHE A 184 -1.50 -16.51 -17.70
N GLY A 185 -1.53 -17.30 -18.79
CA GLY A 185 -2.75 -17.82 -19.39
C GLY A 185 -3.78 -16.72 -19.67
N ASP A 186 -4.96 -16.84 -19.07
CA ASP A 186 -6.07 -15.89 -19.25
C ASP A 186 -5.74 -14.45 -18.78
N ALA A 187 -4.78 -14.29 -17.87
CA ALA A 187 -4.35 -12.97 -17.39
C ALA A 187 -3.37 -12.27 -18.36
N TRP A 188 -2.87 -12.97 -19.39
CA TRP A 188 -1.83 -12.47 -20.27
C TRP A 188 -2.17 -11.13 -20.96
N PRO A 189 -3.40 -10.90 -21.49
CA PRO A 189 -3.74 -9.62 -22.10
C PRO A 189 -3.64 -8.44 -21.12
N LEU A 190 -4.00 -8.66 -19.85
CA LEU A 190 -3.89 -7.64 -18.81
C LEU A 190 -2.44 -7.38 -18.41
N VAL A 191 -1.59 -8.41 -18.41
CA VAL A 191 -0.14 -8.26 -18.15
C VAL A 191 0.52 -7.44 -19.25
N GLN A 192 0.18 -7.70 -20.53
CA GLN A 192 0.68 -6.90 -21.66
C GLN A 192 0.26 -5.45 -21.54
N GLU A 193 -1.02 -5.19 -21.31
CA GLU A 193 -1.53 -3.84 -21.14
C GLU A 193 -0.88 -3.13 -19.94
N TRP A 194 -0.70 -3.83 -18.81
CA TRP A 194 -0.01 -3.27 -17.65
C TRP A 194 1.42 -2.83 -17.98
N ARG A 195 2.18 -3.64 -18.72
CA ARG A 195 3.54 -3.29 -19.16
C ARG A 195 3.55 -2.08 -20.09
N GLU A 196 2.67 -2.05 -21.09
CA GLU A 196 2.53 -0.92 -22.01
C GLU A 196 2.19 0.38 -21.26
N LEU A 197 1.28 0.30 -20.29
CA LEU A 197 0.93 1.43 -19.44
C LEU A 197 2.11 1.85 -18.57
N LYS A 198 2.85 0.94 -17.95
CA LYS A 198 4.04 1.27 -17.14
C LYS A 198 5.12 1.95 -17.95
N ASP A 199 5.41 1.46 -19.15
CA ASP A 199 6.43 2.04 -20.03
C ASP A 199 6.07 3.47 -20.48
N THR A 200 4.78 3.71 -20.72
CA THR A 200 4.28 5.02 -21.17
C THR A 200 3.94 5.97 -20.03
N HIS A 201 3.83 5.48 -18.79
CA HIS A 201 3.39 6.25 -17.64
C HIS A 201 4.54 7.11 -17.07
N PRO A 202 4.46 8.46 -17.17
CA PRO A 202 5.51 9.30 -16.65
C PRO A 202 5.53 9.27 -15.11
N ALA A 203 6.71 9.16 -14.52
CA ALA A 203 6.92 9.10 -13.06
C ALA A 203 6.28 10.27 -12.29
N ARG A 204 6.13 11.44 -12.94
CA ARG A 204 5.35 12.58 -12.43
C ARG A 204 4.63 13.25 -13.58
N GLY A 205 3.30 13.28 -13.51
CA GLY A 205 2.49 13.96 -14.52
C GLY A 205 1.49 14.95 -13.94
N LYS A 206 1.09 15.90 -14.78
CA LYS A 206 -0.05 16.77 -14.56
C LYS A 206 -0.84 16.79 -15.85
N GLY A 207 -2.13 16.49 -15.78
CA GLY A 207 -3.03 16.68 -16.92
C GLY A 207 -4.29 15.86 -16.78
N LEU A 208 -5.15 15.91 -17.78
CA LEU A 208 -6.25 14.95 -17.91
C LEU A 208 -5.75 13.62 -18.49
N GLU A 209 -4.84 13.66 -19.47
CA GLU A 209 -4.27 12.44 -20.06
C GLU A 209 -3.50 11.64 -19.02
N TRP A 210 -2.68 12.28 -18.20
CA TRP A 210 -1.99 11.60 -17.09
C TRP A 210 -2.99 10.89 -16.15
N LEU A 211 -4.06 11.57 -15.75
CA LEU A 211 -5.09 10.97 -14.88
C LEU A 211 -5.82 9.80 -15.55
N ARG A 212 -5.97 9.80 -16.88
CA ARG A 212 -6.58 8.69 -17.62
C ARG A 212 -5.67 7.47 -17.65
N VAL A 213 -4.39 7.67 -17.92
CA VAL A 213 -3.39 6.59 -17.92
C VAL A 213 -3.26 6.01 -16.51
N GLU A 214 -3.14 6.87 -15.48
CA GLU A 214 -3.11 6.45 -14.07
C GLU A 214 -4.38 5.67 -13.66
N GLU A 215 -5.56 6.15 -14.06
CA GLU A 215 -6.84 5.45 -13.81
C GLU A 215 -6.87 4.07 -14.47
N ARG A 216 -6.41 3.97 -15.72
CA ARG A 216 -6.37 2.69 -16.44
C ARG A 216 -5.35 1.74 -15.82
N LEU A 217 -4.17 2.25 -15.47
CA LEU A 217 -3.10 1.48 -14.82
C LEU A 217 -3.59 0.89 -13.49
N LEU A 218 -4.18 1.70 -12.61
CA LEU A 218 -4.72 1.24 -11.33
C LEU A 218 -5.85 0.21 -11.51
N ALA A 219 -6.69 0.37 -12.53
CA ALA A 219 -7.75 -0.60 -12.83
C ALA A 219 -7.19 -1.96 -13.29
N VAL A 220 -6.18 -1.96 -14.15
CA VAL A 220 -5.51 -3.19 -14.59
C VAL A 220 -4.78 -3.85 -13.42
N GLU A 221 -4.09 -3.07 -12.59
CA GLU A 221 -3.41 -3.59 -11.40
C GLU A 221 -4.40 -4.25 -10.41
N LEU A 222 -5.59 -3.69 -10.24
CA LEU A 222 -6.64 -4.29 -9.43
C LEU A 222 -7.16 -5.60 -10.03
N ALA A 223 -7.42 -5.66 -11.33
CA ALA A 223 -7.85 -6.89 -11.98
C ALA A 223 -6.80 -8.01 -11.84
N LEU A 224 -5.52 -7.68 -12.02
CA LEU A 224 -4.42 -8.63 -11.82
C LEU A 224 -4.36 -9.15 -10.37
N LEU A 225 -4.59 -8.28 -9.37
CA LEU A 225 -4.54 -8.64 -7.94
C LEU A 225 -5.80 -9.36 -7.41
N GLU A 226 -7.00 -8.92 -7.81
CA GLU A 226 -8.29 -9.43 -7.31
C GLU A 226 -8.75 -10.64 -8.10
N ASP A 227 -8.78 -10.54 -9.44
CA ASP A 227 -9.39 -11.57 -10.30
C ASP A 227 -8.42 -12.71 -10.60
N HIS A 228 -7.15 -12.39 -10.80
CA HIS A 228 -6.12 -13.38 -11.18
C HIS A 228 -5.16 -13.74 -10.05
N GLY A 229 -5.22 -13.01 -8.94
CA GLY A 229 -4.35 -13.22 -7.78
C GLY A 229 -2.86 -13.13 -8.03
N LEU A 230 -2.46 -12.41 -9.07
CA LEU A 230 -1.08 -12.14 -9.41
C LEU A 230 -0.50 -11.05 -8.51
N THR A 231 0.78 -11.17 -8.22
CA THR A 231 1.56 -10.19 -7.47
C THR A 231 2.30 -9.28 -8.45
N LEU A 232 2.24 -7.98 -8.18
CA LEU A 232 2.89 -6.96 -8.99
C LEU A 232 4.22 -6.57 -8.36
N PRO A 233 5.24 -6.24 -9.17
CA PRO A 233 6.53 -5.85 -8.64
C PRO A 233 6.36 -4.51 -7.92
N PRO A 234 6.83 -4.40 -6.68
CA PRO A 234 6.62 -3.18 -5.91
C PRO A 234 7.48 -2.05 -6.47
N GLU A 235 6.86 -0.92 -6.83
CA GLU A 235 7.60 0.27 -7.26
C GLU A 235 8.40 0.94 -6.12
N THR A 236 8.13 0.60 -4.85
CA THR A 236 8.78 1.29 -3.71
C THR A 236 8.83 0.50 -2.39
N TYR A 237 8.40 -0.76 -2.32
CA TYR A 237 8.32 -1.49 -1.05
C TYR A 237 8.70 -2.97 -1.15
N PRO A 238 9.71 -3.48 -0.42
CA PRO A 238 9.81 -4.91 -0.22
C PRO A 238 8.55 -5.36 0.52
N LEU A 239 7.76 -6.25 -0.10
CA LEU A 239 6.52 -6.85 0.41
C LEU A 239 6.79 -7.77 1.62
N LYS A 240 7.38 -7.24 2.69
CA LYS A 240 7.43 -7.90 3.99
C LYS A 240 6.36 -7.27 4.87
N GLY A 241 5.22 -7.94 4.97
CA GLY A 241 4.26 -7.72 6.07
C GLY A 241 3.01 -6.88 5.78
N LEU A 242 2.79 -6.38 4.56
CA LEU A 242 1.49 -5.81 4.19
C LEU A 242 0.57 -6.92 3.70
N ASP A 243 -0.59 -7.05 4.35
CA ASP A 243 -1.66 -7.95 3.92
C ASP A 243 -2.10 -7.58 2.49
N ARG A 244 -2.31 -8.61 1.64
CA ARG A 244 -2.85 -8.48 0.28
C ARG A 244 -4.15 -7.66 0.28
N SER A 245 -4.98 -7.82 1.32
CA SER A 245 -6.20 -7.03 1.49
C SER A 245 -5.92 -5.53 1.61
N ALA A 246 -4.86 -5.13 2.31
CA ALA A 246 -4.45 -3.74 2.48
C ALA A 246 -3.95 -3.14 1.16
N GLN A 247 -3.20 -3.91 0.36
CA GLN A 247 -2.73 -3.49 -0.95
C GLN A 247 -3.89 -3.24 -1.91
N VAL A 248 -4.85 -4.18 -1.97
CA VAL A 248 -6.07 -4.06 -2.79
C VAL A 248 -6.89 -2.84 -2.36
N ASN A 249 -7.13 -2.67 -1.07
CA ASN A 249 -7.88 -1.52 -0.55
C ASN A 249 -7.20 -0.18 -0.86
N TRP A 250 -5.87 -0.13 -0.74
CA TRP A 250 -5.09 1.06 -1.09
C TRP A 250 -5.22 1.39 -2.59
N ARG A 251 -5.07 0.39 -3.47
CA ARG A 251 -5.24 0.57 -4.93
C ARG A 251 -6.65 1.02 -5.30
N ARG A 252 -7.68 0.45 -4.67
CA ARG A 252 -9.09 0.85 -4.88
C ARG A 252 -9.31 2.31 -4.49
N LYS A 253 -8.79 2.72 -3.33
CA LYS A 253 -8.87 4.11 -2.88
C LYS A 253 -8.13 5.06 -3.82
N ALA A 254 -6.93 4.68 -4.27
CA ALA A 254 -6.17 5.45 -5.25
C ALA A 254 -6.95 5.62 -6.56
N LEU A 255 -7.60 4.56 -7.05
CA LEU A 255 -8.44 4.61 -8.25
C LEU A 255 -9.61 5.60 -8.09
N GLU A 256 -10.32 5.52 -6.95
CA GLU A 256 -11.41 6.47 -6.66
C GLU A 256 -10.94 7.92 -6.61
N ASP A 257 -9.81 8.18 -5.98
CA ASP A 257 -9.26 9.53 -5.83
C ASP A 257 -8.81 10.08 -7.19
N THR A 258 -8.18 9.25 -8.03
CA THR A 258 -7.82 9.59 -9.42
C THR A 258 -9.06 9.90 -10.27
N GLN A 259 -10.12 9.09 -10.16
CA GLN A 259 -11.39 9.34 -10.84
C GLN A 259 -12.04 10.67 -10.39
N LYS A 260 -12.05 10.95 -9.08
CA LYS A 260 -12.56 12.21 -8.52
C LYS A 260 -11.73 13.39 -9.06
N ALA A 261 -10.40 13.27 -9.08
CA ALA A 261 -9.51 14.30 -9.60
C ALA A 261 -9.76 14.56 -11.10
N ARG A 262 -9.97 13.51 -11.90
CA ARG A 262 -10.30 13.65 -13.33
C ARG A 262 -11.62 14.39 -13.52
N LYS A 263 -12.68 13.96 -12.85
CA LYS A 263 -14.01 14.61 -12.92
C LYS A 263 -13.92 16.10 -12.54
N ARG A 264 -13.22 16.43 -11.46
CA ARG A 264 -13.00 17.82 -11.04
C ARG A 264 -12.28 18.64 -12.13
N ARG A 265 -11.21 18.10 -12.72
CA ARG A 265 -10.48 18.80 -13.79
C ARG A 265 -11.28 18.96 -15.07
N GLU A 266 -12.09 17.97 -15.44
CA GLU A 266 -13.01 18.09 -16.58
C GLU A 266 -14.04 19.20 -16.35
N LEU A 267 -14.62 19.29 -15.14
CA LEU A 267 -15.53 20.36 -14.77
C LEU A 267 -14.87 21.74 -14.81
N LEU A 268 -13.67 21.88 -14.25
CA LEU A 268 -12.91 23.13 -14.32
C LEU A 268 -12.58 23.54 -15.76
N ARG A 269 -12.23 22.57 -16.62
CA ARG A 269 -11.99 22.83 -18.04
C ARG A 269 -13.25 23.31 -18.75
N ARG A 270 -14.42 22.73 -18.44
CA ARG A 270 -15.72 23.16 -18.99
C ARG A 270 -16.09 24.57 -18.51
N ALA A 271 -15.94 24.85 -17.21
CA ALA A 271 -16.20 26.17 -16.64
C ALA A 271 -15.27 27.24 -17.23
N GLY A 272 -13.97 26.94 -17.39
CA GLY A 272 -13.03 27.82 -18.05
C GLY A 272 -13.43 28.14 -19.49
N ARG A 273 -13.89 27.13 -20.26
CA ARG A 273 -14.40 27.34 -21.63
C ARG A 273 -15.62 28.26 -21.67
N LEU A 274 -16.57 28.09 -20.76
CA LEU A 274 -17.76 28.94 -20.67
C LEU A 274 -17.39 30.40 -20.35
N LEU A 275 -16.45 30.61 -19.42
CA LEU A 275 -15.95 31.95 -19.09
C LEU A 275 -15.23 32.59 -20.28
N THR A 276 -14.44 31.84 -21.04
CA THR A 276 -13.75 32.37 -22.23
C THR A 276 -14.69 32.67 -23.40
N LEU A 277 -15.84 31.99 -23.50
CA LEU A 277 -16.82 32.19 -24.56
C LEU A 277 -17.75 33.40 -24.31
N ASN A 278 -17.95 33.81 -23.06
CA ASN A 278 -18.73 35.01 -22.72
C ASN A 278 -17.90 36.31 -22.72
N LEU A 279 -16.60 36.23 -23.02
CA LEU A 279 -15.68 37.37 -23.00
C LEU A 279 -15.36 37.95 -24.40
N TRP A 280 -16.06 37.50 -25.44
CA TRP A 280 -15.91 37.95 -26.83
C TRP A 280 -17.25 38.40 -27.40
#